data_AF-A0A1I3GVG8-F1
#
_entry.id   AF-A0A1I3GVG8-F1
#
_cell.length_a   1.000
_cell.length_b   1.000
_cell.length_c   1.000
_cell.angle_alpha   90.00
_cell.angle_beta   90.00
_cell.angle_gamma   90.00
#
_symmetry.space_group_name_H-M   'P 1'
#
loop_
_entity.id
_entity.type
_entity.pdbx_description
1 polymer ?
#
loop_
_entity_poly.entity_id
_entity_poly.type
_entity_poly.pdbx_seq_one_letter_code
_entity_poly.pdbx_strand_id
1 'polypeptide(L)'
;MKRLIVLANFLGLLLPIILHAQSLGVFCWRLNPFVDILCFDIEDKGFVFELTGTQGIATFQTSSHGAANLNRSTNRYHLGFTSHFPNGFHGQFFVSLNTESLNGTWTDNFGNSGDFFFQGAGPLPPGLSDGTDGDYFSHITSLR
;
A
#
# COMPACT_ATOMS: atom_id res chain seq x y z
N MET A 1 -53.93 -31.41 -35.03
CA MET A 1 -53.51 -30.69 -33.80
C MET A 1 -52.05 -30.28 -33.98
N LYS A 2 -51.77 -29.01 -34.29
CA LYS A 2 -50.41 -28.49 -34.56
C LYS A 2 -49.76 -28.08 -33.25
N ARG A 3 -48.63 -28.69 -32.89
CA ARG A 3 -47.82 -28.33 -31.71
C ARG A 3 -46.90 -27.16 -32.10
N LEU A 4 -47.12 -26.01 -31.49
CA LEU A 4 -46.21 -24.86 -31.55
C LEU A 4 -45.04 -25.12 -30.59
N ILE A 5 -43.84 -25.30 -31.14
CA ILE A 5 -42.59 -25.32 -30.40
C ILE A 5 -42.12 -23.88 -30.28
N VAL A 6 -42.21 -23.30 -29.08
CA VAL A 6 -41.67 -21.98 -28.78
C VAL A 6 -40.18 -22.18 -28.47
N LEU A 7 -39.31 -21.76 -29.40
CA LEU A 7 -37.88 -21.59 -29.13
C LEU A 7 -37.72 -20.43 -28.13
N ALA A 8 -37.45 -20.77 -26.87
CA ALA A 8 -37.02 -19.80 -25.87
C ALA A 8 -35.62 -19.29 -26.27
N ASN A 9 -35.55 -18.04 -26.71
CA ASN A 9 -34.32 -17.32 -26.95
C ASN A 9 -33.56 -17.17 -25.63
N PHE A 10 -32.58 -18.05 -25.38
CA PHE A 10 -31.56 -17.84 -24.35
C PHE A 10 -30.53 -16.83 -24.88
N LEU A 11 -30.98 -15.58 -25.09
CA LEU A 11 -30.08 -14.43 -25.23
C LEU A 11 -29.66 -14.04 -23.81
N GLY A 12 -28.85 -14.91 -23.19
CA GLY A 12 -28.25 -14.64 -21.90
C GLY A 12 -27.37 -13.41 -22.02
N LEU A 13 -27.76 -12.34 -21.32
CA LEU A 13 -27.00 -11.11 -21.17
C LEU A 13 -25.55 -11.42 -20.78
N LEU A 14 -24.64 -11.31 -21.75
CA LEU A 14 -23.23 -11.05 -21.48
C LEU A 14 -23.11 -9.58 -21.07
N LEU A 15 -23.62 -9.25 -19.87
CA LEU A 15 -23.29 -7.99 -19.24
C LEU A 15 -21.79 -8.03 -18.92
N PRO A 16 -20.97 -7.08 -19.40
CA PRO A 16 -19.61 -6.97 -18.96
C PRO A 16 -19.64 -6.77 -17.44
N ILE A 17 -19.08 -7.72 -16.69
CA ILE A 17 -18.82 -7.52 -15.27
C ILE A 17 -17.73 -6.46 -15.24
N ILE A 18 -18.13 -5.20 -15.11
CA ILE A 18 -17.21 -4.12 -14.83
C ILE A 18 -16.78 -4.36 -13.37
N LEU A 19 -15.65 -5.05 -13.22
CA LEU A 19 -14.94 -5.16 -11.95
C LEU A 19 -14.46 -3.74 -11.64
N HIS A 20 -15.27 -2.99 -10.90
CA HIS A 20 -14.85 -1.69 -10.39
C HIS A 20 -13.80 -1.95 -9.32
N ALA A 21 -12.66 -1.25 -9.40
CA ALA A 21 -11.71 -1.20 -8.32
C ALA A 21 -12.45 -0.80 -7.04
N GLN A 22 -12.40 -1.63 -6.01
CA GLN A 22 -13.08 -1.33 -4.75
C GLN A 22 -12.08 -0.66 -3.82
N SER A 23 -12.36 0.58 -3.42
CA SER A 23 -11.59 1.21 -2.34
C SER A 23 -11.82 0.43 -1.04
N LEU A 24 -10.72 0.02 -0.41
CA LEU A 24 -10.68 -0.58 0.92
C LEU A 24 -10.54 0.48 2.01
N GLY A 25 -10.13 1.70 1.63
CA GLY A 25 -9.92 2.83 2.52
C GLY A 25 -8.45 3.18 2.73
N VAL A 26 -8.23 4.17 3.60
CA VAL A 26 -6.89 4.67 3.93
C VAL A 26 -6.38 3.99 5.20
N PHE A 27 -5.17 3.46 5.13
CA PHE A 27 -4.51 2.76 6.22
C PHE A 27 -3.09 3.29 6.41
N CYS A 28 -2.65 3.36 7.66
CA CYS A 28 -1.37 3.98 8.00
C CYS A 28 -0.42 3.02 8.72
N TRP A 29 0.87 3.18 8.45
CA TRP A 29 1.97 2.45 9.05
C TRP A 29 3.09 3.39 9.44
N ARG A 30 3.90 2.97 10.42
CA ARG A 30 5.12 3.65 10.83
C ARG A 30 6.35 2.90 10.30
N LEU A 31 7.29 3.64 9.73
CA LEU A 31 8.55 3.15 9.16
C LEU A 31 9.68 3.15 10.22
N ASN A 32 9.59 2.31 11.25
CA ASN A 32 10.58 2.25 12.33
C ASN A 32 11.97 1.82 11.81
N PRO A 33 13.10 2.40 12.24
CA PRO A 33 13.30 3.31 13.38
C PRO A 33 12.91 4.78 13.16
N PHE A 34 12.46 5.14 11.96
CA PHE A 34 12.10 6.53 11.64
C PHE A 34 10.73 6.92 12.19
N VAL A 35 10.53 8.24 12.31
CA VAL A 35 9.23 8.82 12.70
C VAL A 35 8.21 8.82 11.57
N ASP A 36 8.63 8.53 10.35
CA ASP A 36 7.79 8.61 9.15
C ASP A 36 6.51 7.75 9.27
N ILE A 37 5.37 8.40 9.01
CA ILE A 37 4.06 7.74 8.89
C ILE A 37 3.70 7.67 7.42
N LEU A 38 3.45 6.45 6.95
CA LEU A 38 2.98 6.18 5.59
C LEU A 38 1.50 5.84 5.62
N CYS A 39 0.69 6.65 4.96
CA CYS A 39 -0.74 6.40 4.78
C CYS A 39 -1.05 6.14 3.31
N PHE A 40 -1.64 4.99 3.02
CA PHE A 40 -2.04 4.58 1.68
C PHE A 40 -3.56 4.46 1.60
N ASP A 41 -4.15 5.11 0.61
CA ASP A 41 -5.44 4.72 0.06
C ASP A 41 -5.24 3.43 -0.76
N ILE A 42 -5.99 2.41 -0.40
CA ILE A 42 -5.83 1.06 -0.93
C ILE A 42 -7.03 0.73 -1.81
N GLU A 43 -6.78 0.41 -3.07
CA GLU A 43 -7.79 -0.06 -4.00
C GLU A 43 -7.56 -1.52 -4.38
N ASP A 44 -8.58 -2.37 -4.20
CA ASP A 44 -8.56 -3.75 -4.66
C ASP A 44 -8.84 -3.82 -6.17
N LYS A 45 -7.85 -4.32 -6.93
CA LYS A 45 -7.96 -4.56 -8.38
C LYS A 45 -8.19 -6.05 -8.72
N GLY A 46 -8.51 -6.87 -7.72
CA GLY A 46 -8.84 -8.29 -7.82
C GLY A 46 -7.66 -9.25 -7.68
N PHE A 47 -6.48 -8.89 -8.19
CA PHE A 47 -5.25 -9.71 -8.07
C PHE A 47 -4.09 -8.97 -7.39
N VAL A 48 -4.18 -7.65 -7.31
CA VAL A 48 -3.21 -6.72 -6.71
C VAL A 48 -4.00 -5.63 -6.00
N PHE A 49 -3.44 -5.10 -4.91
CA PHE A 49 -3.94 -3.89 -4.29
C PHE A 49 -3.08 -2.72 -4.78
N GLU A 50 -3.70 -1.71 -5.36
CA GLU A 50 -3.01 -0.46 -5.69
C GLU A 50 -2.87 0.38 -4.42
N LEU A 51 -1.67 0.96 -4.22
CA LEU A 51 -1.36 1.81 -3.08
C LEU A 51 -1.07 3.21 -3.59
N THR A 52 -1.90 4.18 -3.22
CA THR A 52 -1.65 5.60 -3.50
C THR A 52 -1.73 6.36 -2.20
N GLY A 53 -0.68 7.11 -1.88
CA GLY A 53 -0.57 7.65 -0.55
C GLY A 53 0.55 8.64 -0.37
N THR A 54 0.96 8.75 0.88
CA THR A 54 1.97 9.72 1.29
C THR A 54 2.80 9.18 2.44
N GLN A 55 4.04 9.67 2.51
CA GLN A 55 4.92 9.51 3.65
C GLN A 55 5.10 10.89 4.30
N GLY A 56 4.63 11.02 5.53
CA GLY A 56 4.59 12.27 6.28
C GLY A 56 5.54 12.27 7.47
N ILE A 57 6.28 13.37 7.63
CA ILE A 57 7.03 13.74 8.83
C ILE A 57 6.57 15.13 9.31
N ALA A 58 7.01 15.56 10.49
CA ALA A 58 6.53 16.83 11.08
C ALA A 58 6.69 18.07 10.19
N THR A 59 7.69 18.09 9.29
CA THR A 59 8.03 19.25 8.46
C THR A 59 7.56 19.16 7.02
N PHE A 60 7.32 17.97 6.47
CA PHE A 60 6.86 17.79 5.09
C PHE A 60 6.17 16.44 4.85
N GLN A 61 5.47 16.34 3.73
CA GLN A 61 4.82 15.11 3.27
C GLN A 61 5.19 14.88 1.80
N THR A 62 5.62 13.67 1.47
CA THR A 62 5.93 13.24 0.11
C THR A 62 4.85 12.31 -0.41
N SER A 63 4.62 12.32 -1.73
CA SER A 63 3.80 11.30 -2.37
C SER A 63 4.51 9.95 -2.35
N SER A 64 3.70 8.89 -2.22
CA SER A 64 4.12 7.50 -2.27
C SER A 64 3.14 6.71 -3.14
N HIS A 65 3.66 5.84 -4.01
CA HIS A 65 2.82 5.00 -4.86
C HIS A 65 3.43 3.61 -5.04
N GLY A 66 2.59 2.59 -5.14
CA GLY A 66 3.03 1.22 -5.27
C GLY A 66 1.89 0.21 -5.34
N ALA A 67 2.20 -1.01 -4.95
CA ALA A 67 1.28 -2.12 -4.99
C ALA A 67 1.52 -3.12 -3.86
N ALA A 68 0.47 -3.87 -3.49
CA ALA A 68 0.54 -5.00 -2.59
C ALA A 68 -0.01 -6.27 -3.23
N ASN A 69 0.60 -7.41 -2.95
CA ASN A 69 0.09 -8.72 -3.34
C ASN A 69 0.05 -9.66 -2.14
N LEU A 70 -0.95 -10.55 -2.09
CA LEU A 70 -0.99 -11.63 -1.11
C LEU A 70 -0.16 -12.81 -1.61
N ASN A 71 0.92 -13.14 -0.90
CA ASN A 71 1.60 -14.40 -1.08
C ASN A 71 0.83 -15.50 -0.35
N ARG A 72 0.10 -16.31 -1.11
CA ARG A 72 -0.76 -17.37 -0.58
C ARG A 72 0.01 -18.54 0.05
N SER A 73 1.26 -18.78 -0.33
CA SER A 73 2.04 -19.90 0.24
C SER A 73 2.57 -19.58 1.64
N THR A 74 2.92 -18.32 1.89
CA THR A 74 3.42 -17.84 3.18
C THR A 74 2.36 -17.15 4.02
N ASN A 75 1.18 -16.90 3.45
CA ASN A 75 0.10 -16.10 4.04
C ASN A 75 0.59 -14.73 4.53
N ARG A 76 1.29 -14.00 3.66
CA ARG A 76 1.82 -12.65 3.94
C ARG A 76 1.49 -11.69 2.82
N TYR A 77 1.24 -10.42 3.14
CA TYR A 77 1.23 -9.38 2.12
C TYR A 77 2.65 -8.94 1.80
N HIS A 78 2.95 -8.76 0.52
CA HIS A 78 4.19 -8.17 0.04
C HIS A 78 3.85 -6.85 -0.63
N LEU A 79 4.42 -5.76 -0.12
CA LEU A 79 4.22 -4.42 -0.67
C LEU A 79 5.53 -3.96 -1.31
N GLY A 80 5.42 -3.30 -2.44
CA GLY A 80 6.49 -2.54 -3.06
C GLY A 80 5.98 -1.15 -3.39
N PHE A 81 6.66 -0.11 -2.92
CA PHE A 81 6.26 1.27 -3.20
C PHE A 81 7.47 2.21 -3.29
N THR A 82 7.27 3.35 -3.94
CA THR A 82 8.28 4.41 -4.06
C THR A 82 7.76 5.69 -3.43
N SER A 83 8.59 6.34 -2.61
CA SER A 83 8.35 7.70 -2.09
C SER A 83 9.28 8.70 -2.78
N HIS A 84 8.75 9.83 -3.24
CA HIS A 84 9.46 10.83 -4.05
C HIS A 84 9.86 12.09 -3.25
N PHE A 85 11.03 12.03 -2.62
CA PHE A 85 11.56 13.10 -1.78
C PHE A 85 12.06 14.31 -2.59
N PRO A 86 12.25 15.48 -1.93
CA PRO A 86 12.85 16.66 -2.56
C PRO A 86 14.22 16.37 -3.20
N ASN A 87 14.65 17.26 -4.11
CA ASN A 87 15.94 17.19 -4.79
C ASN A 87 16.19 15.92 -5.62
N GLY A 88 15.12 15.26 -6.07
CA GLY A 88 15.19 14.07 -6.94
C GLY A 88 15.53 12.77 -6.20
N PHE A 89 15.58 12.79 -4.87
CA PHE A 89 15.72 11.57 -4.08
C PHE A 89 14.43 10.75 -4.12
N HIS A 90 14.59 9.43 -4.11
CA HIS A 90 13.47 8.52 -3.95
C HIS A 90 13.90 7.32 -3.12
N GLY A 91 13.01 6.84 -2.27
CA GLY A 91 13.15 5.58 -1.57
C GLY A 91 12.26 4.54 -2.24
N GLN A 92 12.82 3.38 -2.59
CA GLN A 92 12.06 2.22 -3.05
C GLN A 92 12.02 1.22 -1.89
N PHE A 93 10.83 0.96 -1.39
CA PHE A 93 10.60 0.16 -0.20
C PHE A 93 9.97 -1.17 -0.56
N PHE A 94 10.42 -2.21 0.13
CA PHE A 94 9.87 -3.56 0.06
C PHE A 94 9.44 -3.97 1.46
N VAL A 95 8.17 -4.34 1.62
CA VAL A 95 7.59 -4.68 2.93
C VAL A 95 6.99 -6.07 2.88
N SER A 96 7.14 -6.82 3.97
CA SER A 96 6.42 -8.08 4.18
C SER A 96 5.58 -8.00 5.45
N LEU A 97 4.26 -8.10 5.32
CA LEU A 97 3.30 -7.97 6.42
C LEU A 97 2.65 -9.31 6.79
N ASN A 98 2.37 -9.47 8.07
CA ASN A 98 1.43 -10.48 8.56
C ASN A 98 -0.01 -10.09 8.17
N THR A 99 -0.83 -11.06 7.75
CA THR A 99 -2.19 -10.79 7.26
C THR A 99 -3.21 -10.46 8.36
N GLU A 100 -2.92 -10.82 9.62
CA GLU A 100 -3.83 -10.61 10.76
C GLU A 100 -3.52 -9.29 11.46
N SER A 101 -2.26 -9.04 11.80
CA SER A 101 -1.84 -7.83 12.52
C SER A 101 -1.51 -6.65 11.62
N LEU A 102 -1.29 -6.90 10.32
CA LEU A 102 -0.79 -5.93 9.33
C LEU A 102 0.57 -5.31 9.70
N ASN A 103 1.26 -5.87 10.69
CA ASN A 103 2.64 -5.53 11.07
C ASN A 103 3.64 -6.34 10.24
N GLY A 104 4.84 -5.80 10.06
CA GLY A 104 5.85 -6.44 9.24
C GLY A 104 7.23 -5.83 9.38
N THR A 105 8.05 -6.09 8.38
CA THR A 105 9.39 -5.50 8.22
C THR A 105 9.49 -4.84 6.87
N TRP A 106 10.30 -3.80 6.78
CA TRP A 106 10.61 -3.12 5.53
C TRP A 106 12.11 -3.13 5.26
N THR A 107 12.46 -3.06 3.99
CA THR A 107 13.82 -2.80 3.50
C THR A 107 13.76 -1.76 2.38
N ASP A 108 14.83 -1.02 2.13
CA ASP A 108 14.91 -0.09 1.00
C ASP A 108 16.04 -0.39 0.01
N ASN A 109 16.12 0.40 -1.05
CA ASN A 109 17.17 0.37 -2.07
C ASN A 109 18.54 0.93 -1.61
N PHE A 110 18.63 1.46 -0.40
CA PHE A 110 19.89 1.92 0.22
C PHE A 110 20.45 0.90 1.21
N GLY A 111 19.75 -0.21 1.45
CA GLY A 111 20.14 -1.26 2.38
C GLY A 111 19.68 -1.03 3.82
N ASN A 112 18.86 -0.01 4.07
CA ASN A 112 18.23 0.19 5.37
C ASN A 112 17.08 -0.79 5.56
N SER A 113 16.76 -1.07 6.82
CA SER A 113 15.65 -1.94 7.18
C SER A 113 15.13 -1.63 8.57
N GLY A 114 13.93 -2.12 8.85
CA GLY A 114 13.36 -2.04 10.19
C GLY A 114 11.95 -2.59 10.24
N ASP A 115 11.22 -2.22 11.28
CA ASP A 115 9.85 -2.67 11.49
C ASP A 115 8.86 -1.75 10.80
N PHE A 116 7.80 -2.34 10.28
CA PHE A 116 6.69 -1.63 9.64
C PHE A 116 5.42 -1.84 10.47
N PHE A 117 5.11 -0.87 11.32
CA PHE A 117 4.08 -1.01 12.34
C PHE A 117 2.76 -0.40 11.91
N PHE A 118 1.70 -1.20 11.86
CA PHE A 118 0.36 -0.74 11.57
C PHE A 118 -0.14 0.21 12.66
N GLN A 119 -0.63 1.36 12.24
CA GLN A 119 -1.13 2.43 13.10
C GLN A 119 -2.66 2.53 13.07
N GLY A 120 -3.32 1.79 12.18
CA GLY A 120 -4.77 1.79 12.04
C GLY A 120 -5.26 2.47 10.76
N ALA A 121 -6.57 2.76 10.74
CA ALA A 121 -7.21 3.53 9.67
C ALA A 121 -6.74 4.99 9.71
N GLY A 122 -6.50 5.55 8.53
CA GLY A 122 -6.02 6.91 8.33
C GLY A 122 -7.09 7.89 7.84
N PRO A 123 -6.66 9.10 7.42
CA PRO A 123 -5.28 9.58 7.48
C PRO A 123 -4.86 9.90 8.92
N LEU A 124 -3.59 9.62 9.25
CA LEU A 124 -2.97 10.00 10.51
C LEU A 124 -2.09 11.24 10.33
N PRO A 125 -1.93 12.08 11.38
CA PRO A 125 -0.95 13.16 11.33
C PRO A 125 0.46 12.59 11.15
N PRO A 126 1.40 13.39 10.62
CA PRO A 126 2.80 13.00 10.53
C PRO A 126 3.38 12.60 11.89
N GLY A 127 4.35 11.68 11.92
CA GLY A 127 4.90 11.18 13.19
C GLY A 127 5.61 12.28 13.97
N LEU A 128 5.30 12.39 15.26
CA LEU A 128 5.63 13.57 16.06
C LEU A 128 6.78 13.42 17.06
N SER A 129 7.34 12.25 17.39
CA SER A 129 8.54 12.24 18.29
C SER A 129 9.17 10.89 18.68
N ASP A 130 8.59 9.74 18.35
CA ASP A 130 8.97 8.45 18.96
C ASP A 130 9.93 7.59 18.12
N GLY A 131 10.48 8.13 17.05
CA GLY A 131 11.54 7.53 16.23
C GLY A 131 12.93 7.87 16.76
N THR A 132 13.77 6.85 16.89
CA THR A 132 15.13 7.01 17.45
C THR A 132 16.09 7.64 16.45
N ASP A 133 15.77 7.55 15.16
CA ASP A 133 16.70 7.86 14.07
C ASP A 133 16.27 9.10 13.26
N GLY A 134 15.32 9.88 13.78
CA GLY A 134 14.76 11.04 13.08
C GLY A 134 13.88 10.62 11.91
N ASP A 135 13.84 11.45 10.85
CA ASP A 135 13.14 11.12 9.61
C ASP A 135 14.04 10.42 8.60
N TYR A 136 13.42 9.60 7.76
CA TYR A 136 14.09 8.81 6.73
C TYR A 136 14.89 9.66 5.74
N PHE A 137 14.35 10.80 5.31
CA PHE A 137 15.00 11.63 4.29
C PHE A 137 16.29 12.27 4.81
N SER A 138 16.26 12.80 6.04
CA SER A 138 17.43 13.30 6.75
C SER A 138 18.48 12.20 6.92
N HIS A 139 18.05 10.98 7.22
CA HIS A 139 18.97 9.84 7.35
C HIS A 139 19.70 9.56 6.03
N ILE A 140 18.98 9.33 4.93
CA ILE A 140 19.61 8.97 3.65
C ILE A 140 20.45 10.09 3.02
N THR A 141 20.20 11.35 3.39
CA THR A 141 21.00 12.49 2.93
C THR A 141 22.26 12.70 3.76
N SER A 142 22.27 12.28 5.03
CA SER A 142 23.45 12.38 5.92
C SER A 142 24.58 11.37 5.62
N LEU A 143 24.26 10.27 4.94
CA LEU A 143 25.21 9.20 4.59
C LEU A 143 26.05 9.51 3.33
N ARG A 144 25.96 10.73 2.78
CA ARG A 144 26.72 11.20 1.62
C ARG A 144 27.58 12.39 1.99
#